data_AF-A0A496XUF8-F1
#
_entry.id   AF-A0A496XUF8-F1
#
_cell.length_a   1.000
_cell.length_b   1.000
_cell.length_c   1.000
_cell.angle_alpha   90.00
_cell.angle_beta   90.00
_cell.angle_gamma   90.00
#
_symmetry.space_group_name_H-M   'P 1'
#
loop_
_entity.id
_entity.type
_entity.pdbx_description
1 polymer ?
#
loop_
_entity_poly.entity_id
_entity_poly.type
_entity_poly.pdbx_seq_one_letter_code
_entity_poly.pdbx_strand_id
1 'polypeptide(L)'
;MKSIKSGMIFIFCLYATIGEAKGPKKQVEGALNYLSELIGQKYQLSTTGYQKAMIKNSTFITRKRAKQYTKTAKRVYPNQTLKRLGMLQKNYINKEPVTGELLSPHHFKENQLSGALERVREKNFANCEMQALEGAIHIYVLGFKDLAIISNKAISHNYLLLEPTNIWPKGAVFDSWTGYGVRDLNFYQRNRYKHYSKEIQIPQNMMNWLKKNAYKYANKAWISQIRKKFFPGEGPEPLKNKLKPLGGKK
;
A
#
# COMPACT_ATOMS: atom_id res chain seq x y z
N MET A 1 43.43 3.59 -29.78
CA MET A 1 43.73 3.00 -28.47
C MET A 1 43.09 3.85 -27.39
N LYS A 2 42.33 3.21 -26.48
CA LYS A 2 42.00 3.55 -25.06
C LYS A 2 41.66 5.03 -24.70
N SER A 3 40.73 5.42 -23.83
CA SER A 3 39.60 4.84 -23.09
C SER A 3 39.18 5.91 -22.05
N ILE A 4 37.89 5.93 -21.65
CA ILE A 4 37.38 6.32 -20.31
C ILE A 4 37.40 7.84 -20.01
N LYS A 5 36.25 8.52 -20.09
CA LYS A 5 35.21 8.71 -19.02
C LYS A 5 35.74 9.44 -17.78
N SER A 6 35.09 10.55 -17.45
CA SER A 6 34.51 10.88 -16.13
C SER A 6 34.49 12.40 -15.95
N GLY A 7 33.30 13.00 -15.95
CA GLY A 7 33.21 14.43 -15.74
C GLY A 7 31.81 15.02 -15.74
N MET A 8 30.78 14.23 -15.40
CA MET A 8 29.47 14.78 -15.05
C MET A 8 28.91 13.95 -13.90
N ILE A 9 29.50 14.17 -12.72
CA ILE A 9 28.81 13.88 -11.46
C ILE A 9 27.72 14.95 -11.35
N PHE A 10 26.55 14.61 -11.87
CA PHE A 10 25.34 15.37 -11.70
C PHE A 10 25.04 15.45 -10.20
N ILE A 11 25.04 16.67 -9.69
CA ILE A 11 24.61 17.05 -8.35
C ILE A 11 23.14 16.61 -8.20
N PHE A 12 22.93 15.43 -7.60
CA PHE A 12 21.64 14.95 -7.09
C PHE A 12 21.82 14.55 -5.62
N CYS A 13 22.36 15.45 -4.81
CA CYS A 13 22.45 15.34 -3.36
C CYS A 13 21.49 16.31 -2.65
N LEU A 14 20.26 16.45 -3.14
CA LEU A 14 19.19 17.15 -2.45
C LEU A 14 18.00 16.19 -2.28
N TYR A 15 17.73 15.83 -1.02
CA TYR A 15 16.74 14.87 -0.48
C TYR A 15 17.18 13.44 -0.13
N ALA A 16 18.47 13.24 0.14
CA ALA A 16 18.91 12.12 0.98
C ALA A 16 19.68 12.65 2.20
N THR A 17 19.05 13.53 2.98
CA THR A 17 19.36 13.56 4.41
C THR A 17 18.82 12.25 4.98
N ILE A 18 19.69 11.25 4.96
CA ILE A 18 19.67 10.10 5.84
C ILE A 18 19.71 10.70 7.24
N GLY A 19 18.54 11.04 7.77
CA GLY A 19 18.37 11.17 9.19
C GLY A 19 18.52 9.76 9.74
N GLU A 20 19.59 9.51 10.47
CA GLU A 20 19.49 8.71 11.67
C GLU A 20 18.17 9.12 12.34
N ALA A 21 17.17 8.23 12.29
CA ALA A 21 15.84 8.54 12.76
C ALA A 21 15.91 8.70 14.28
N LYS A 22 16.19 9.92 14.77
CA LYS A 22 16.13 10.21 16.20
C LYS A 22 14.66 10.15 16.61
N GLY A 23 14.26 8.99 17.14
CA GLY A 23 12.93 8.69 17.69
C GLY A 23 12.25 7.45 17.08
N PRO A 24 11.65 6.55 17.88
CA PRO A 24 10.93 5.36 17.41
C PRO A 24 9.86 5.64 16.34
N LYS A 25 9.17 6.79 16.44
CA LYS A 25 8.14 7.19 15.47
C LYS A 25 8.67 7.34 14.05
N LYS A 26 9.75 8.14 13.88
CA LYS A 26 10.36 8.40 12.56
C LYS A 26 10.90 7.13 11.92
N GLN A 27 11.41 6.20 12.74
CA GLN A 27 11.91 4.90 12.29
C GLN A 27 10.79 4.07 11.66
N VAL A 28 9.66 3.92 12.37
CA VAL A 28 8.49 3.18 11.87
C VAL A 28 7.86 3.91 10.68
N GLU A 29 7.73 5.24 10.71
CA GLU A 29 7.24 6.03 9.58
C GLU A 29 8.10 5.85 8.33
N GLY A 30 9.43 5.87 8.48
CA GLY A 30 10.37 5.61 7.40
C GLY A 30 10.16 4.23 6.78
N ALA A 31 10.04 3.20 7.61
CA ALA A 31 9.80 1.83 7.17
C ALA A 31 8.49 1.68 6.39
N LEU A 32 7.39 2.24 6.92
CA LEU A 32 6.08 2.17 6.27
C LEU A 32 6.04 3.03 5.00
N ASN A 33 6.59 4.23 5.00
CA ASN A 33 6.66 5.05 3.79
C ASN A 33 7.49 4.37 2.70
N TYR A 34 8.60 3.73 3.06
CA TYR A 34 9.39 2.97 2.11
C TYR A 34 8.64 1.74 1.56
N LEU A 35 7.89 1.02 2.40
CA LEU A 35 6.99 -0.04 1.94
C LEU A 35 5.95 0.49 0.95
N SER A 36 5.34 1.64 1.26
CA SER A 36 4.39 2.31 0.36
C SER A 36 5.02 2.63 -1.00
N GLU A 37 6.28 3.08 -1.01
CA GLU A 37 7.03 3.30 -2.25
C GLU A 37 7.29 2.01 -3.02
N LEU A 38 7.69 0.92 -2.35
CA LEU A 38 7.90 -0.38 -2.99
C LEU A 38 6.61 -0.91 -3.63
N ILE A 39 5.48 -0.84 -2.91
CA ILE A 39 4.16 -1.21 -3.42
C ILE A 39 3.78 -0.30 -4.59
N GLY A 40 3.97 1.01 -4.46
CA GLY A 40 3.67 1.97 -5.53
C GLY A 40 4.52 1.76 -6.78
N GLN A 41 5.79 1.38 -6.62
CA GLN A 41 6.67 1.03 -7.74
C GLN A 41 6.29 -0.30 -8.39
N LYS A 42 5.88 -1.30 -7.60
CA LYS A 42 5.42 -2.60 -8.12
C LYS A 42 4.09 -2.46 -8.85
N TYR A 43 3.12 -1.78 -8.26
CA TYR A 43 1.78 -1.60 -8.82
C TYR A 43 1.61 -0.18 -9.34
N GLN A 44 1.92 0.00 -10.61
CA GLN A 44 1.92 1.33 -11.24
C GLN A 44 0.61 1.66 -11.95
N LEU A 45 -0.34 0.72 -11.99
CA LEU A 45 -1.57 0.82 -12.76
C LEU A 45 -2.78 0.23 -12.01
N SER A 46 -3.92 0.91 -12.16
CA SER A 46 -5.26 0.52 -11.72
C SER A 46 -6.26 1.42 -12.47
N THR A 47 -7.47 0.93 -12.79
CA THR A 47 -8.46 1.72 -13.52
C THR A 47 -8.87 2.95 -12.71
N THR A 48 -9.17 2.74 -11.43
CA THR A 48 -9.51 3.79 -10.47
C THR A 48 -8.37 4.79 -10.27
N GLY A 49 -7.12 4.32 -10.24
CA GLY A 49 -5.92 5.16 -10.02
C GLY A 49 -5.65 6.05 -11.21
N TYR A 50 -5.80 5.51 -12.42
CA TYR A 50 -5.72 6.29 -13.65
C TYR A 50 -6.85 7.33 -13.74
N GLN A 51 -8.10 6.96 -13.44
CA GLN A 51 -9.22 7.92 -13.41
C GLN A 51 -8.96 9.07 -12.43
N LYS A 52 -8.55 8.77 -11.19
CA LYS A 52 -8.23 9.80 -10.19
C LYS A 52 -7.04 10.66 -10.63
N ALA A 53 -6.01 10.07 -11.24
CA ALA A 53 -4.86 10.80 -11.76
C ALA A 53 -5.20 11.78 -12.90
N MET A 54 -6.24 11.48 -13.70
CA MET A 54 -6.66 12.31 -14.83
C MET A 54 -7.60 13.46 -14.44
N ILE A 55 -8.26 13.39 -13.28
CA ILE A 55 -9.13 14.47 -12.80
C ILE A 55 -8.25 15.63 -12.30
N LYS A 56 -8.27 16.76 -13.03
CA LYS A 56 -7.39 17.93 -12.79
C LYS A 56 -7.47 18.56 -11.39
N ASN A 57 -8.47 18.21 -10.58
CA ASN A 57 -8.64 18.69 -9.20
C ASN A 57 -8.66 17.57 -8.15
N SER A 58 -8.21 16.36 -8.49
CA SER A 58 -8.19 15.27 -7.50
C SER A 58 -7.10 15.52 -6.48
N THR A 59 -7.49 16.01 -5.30
CA THR A 59 -6.57 16.14 -4.16
C THR A 59 -6.25 14.80 -3.53
N PHE A 60 -6.91 13.71 -3.95
CA PHE A 60 -6.86 12.41 -3.28
C PHE A 60 -5.66 11.54 -3.66
N ILE A 61 -4.94 11.87 -4.73
CA ILE A 61 -3.70 11.19 -5.13
C ILE A 61 -2.55 12.20 -5.17
N THR A 62 -1.33 11.82 -4.78
CA THR A 62 -0.20 12.75 -4.86
C THR A 62 0.14 13.09 -6.31
N ARG A 63 0.67 14.30 -6.57
CA ARG A 63 1.10 14.70 -7.93
C ARG A 63 2.14 13.73 -8.52
N LYS A 64 3.09 13.25 -7.72
CA LYS A 64 4.10 12.26 -8.12
C LYS A 64 3.43 10.97 -8.59
N ARG A 65 2.49 10.45 -7.78
CA ARG A 65 1.74 9.23 -8.09
C ARG A 65 0.87 9.40 -9.32
N ALA A 66 0.13 10.51 -9.45
CA ALA A 66 -0.67 10.81 -10.64
C ALA A 66 0.18 10.85 -11.92
N LYS A 67 1.33 11.55 -11.89
CA LYS A 67 2.27 11.58 -13.03
C LYS A 67 2.78 10.17 -13.37
N GLN A 68 3.10 9.35 -12.38
CA GLN A 68 3.55 7.96 -12.59
C GLN A 68 2.45 7.13 -13.26
N TYR A 69 1.20 7.20 -12.78
CA TYR A 69 0.06 6.50 -13.38
C TYR A 69 -0.15 6.94 -14.83
N THR A 70 -0.23 8.26 -15.08
CA THR A 70 -0.46 8.80 -16.42
C THR A 70 0.65 8.41 -17.39
N LYS A 71 1.92 8.51 -16.98
CA LYS A 71 3.07 8.13 -17.83
C LYS A 71 3.05 6.62 -18.14
N THR A 72 2.84 5.79 -17.12
CA THR A 72 2.84 4.33 -17.29
C THR A 72 1.68 3.88 -18.17
N ALA A 73 0.49 4.45 -17.96
CA ALA A 73 -0.71 4.11 -18.73
C ALA A 73 -0.55 4.49 -20.21
N LYS A 74 -0.01 5.67 -20.51
CA LYS A 74 0.28 6.12 -21.88
C LYS A 74 1.28 5.21 -22.60
N ARG A 75 2.30 4.72 -21.91
CA ARG A 75 3.30 3.80 -22.48
C ARG A 75 2.71 2.41 -22.78
N VAL A 76 1.93 1.85 -21.85
CA VAL A 76 1.43 0.48 -21.97
C VAL A 76 0.17 0.40 -22.86
N TYR A 77 -0.66 1.45 -22.89
CA TYR A 77 -1.94 1.45 -23.62
C TYR A 77 -2.19 2.80 -24.35
N PRO A 78 -1.51 3.06 -25.48
CA PRO A 78 -1.52 4.37 -26.15
C PRO A 78 -2.90 4.78 -26.70
N ASN A 79 -3.72 3.83 -27.17
CA ASN A 79 -4.91 4.16 -27.99
C ASN A 79 -6.28 3.79 -27.35
N GLN A 80 -6.34 3.10 -26.19
CA GLN A 80 -7.61 2.57 -25.63
C GLN A 80 -7.61 2.43 -24.08
N THR A 81 -6.99 3.39 -23.38
CA THR A 81 -6.46 3.22 -22.01
C THR A 81 -7.49 2.78 -20.95
N LEU A 82 -8.67 3.41 -20.82
CA LEU A 82 -9.61 3.09 -19.73
C LEU A 82 -10.37 1.77 -19.93
N LYS A 83 -10.87 1.53 -21.14
CA LYS A 83 -11.65 0.31 -21.45
C LYS A 83 -10.80 -0.94 -21.26
N ARG A 84 -9.55 -0.92 -21.72
CA ARG A 84 -8.62 -2.06 -21.57
C ARG A 84 -8.25 -2.34 -20.11
N LEU A 85 -7.99 -1.30 -19.31
CA LEU A 85 -7.72 -1.47 -17.88
C LEU A 85 -8.95 -1.97 -17.12
N GLY A 86 -10.13 -1.46 -17.45
CA GLY A 86 -11.40 -1.94 -16.92
C GLY A 86 -11.64 -3.41 -17.27
N MET A 87 -11.36 -3.81 -18.52
CA MET A 87 -11.46 -5.21 -18.96
C MET A 87 -10.44 -6.11 -18.27
N LEU A 88 -9.19 -5.68 -18.08
CA LEU A 88 -8.19 -6.45 -17.33
C LEU A 88 -8.65 -6.66 -15.89
N GLN A 89 -9.13 -5.61 -15.24
CA GLN A 89 -9.63 -5.69 -13.87
C GLN A 89 -10.85 -6.61 -13.78
N LYS A 90 -11.84 -6.42 -14.66
CA LYS A 90 -13.07 -7.21 -14.73
C LYS A 90 -12.76 -8.67 -15.08
N ASN A 91 -12.19 -8.92 -16.25
CA ASN A 91 -12.14 -10.26 -16.85
C ASN A 91 -11.01 -11.14 -16.33
N TYR A 92 -10.00 -10.57 -15.66
CA TYR A 92 -8.86 -11.33 -15.16
C TYR A 92 -8.72 -11.22 -13.63
N ILE A 93 -8.64 -10.01 -13.09
CA ILE A 93 -8.32 -9.85 -11.65
C ILE A 93 -9.52 -10.21 -10.77
N ASN A 94 -10.68 -9.62 -11.06
CA ASN A 94 -11.91 -9.75 -10.29
C ASN A 94 -12.77 -10.95 -10.72
N LYS A 95 -12.36 -11.69 -11.76
CA LYS A 95 -13.08 -12.86 -12.23
C LYS A 95 -12.64 -14.09 -11.45
N GLU A 96 -13.60 -14.79 -10.87
CA GLU A 96 -13.40 -16.12 -10.30
C GLU A 96 -13.14 -17.11 -11.45
N PRO A 97 -12.00 -17.82 -11.48
CA PRO A 97 -11.63 -18.64 -12.64
C PRO A 97 -12.53 -19.86 -12.92
N VAL A 98 -13.17 -20.42 -11.90
CA VAL A 98 -14.00 -21.64 -11.96
C VAL A 98 -15.45 -21.30 -12.31
N THR A 99 -16.07 -20.37 -11.61
CA THR A 99 -17.48 -19.97 -11.78
C THR A 99 -17.65 -18.87 -12.82
N GLY A 100 -16.58 -18.13 -13.12
CA GLY A 100 -16.63 -16.96 -13.99
C GLY A 100 -17.28 -15.73 -13.36
N GLU A 101 -17.65 -15.79 -12.07
CA GLU A 101 -18.31 -14.72 -11.35
C GLU A 101 -17.40 -13.50 -11.18
N LEU A 102 -17.99 -12.31 -11.23
CA LEU A 102 -17.30 -11.05 -10.99
C LEU A 102 -17.47 -10.62 -9.55
N LEU A 103 -16.38 -10.68 -8.80
CA LEU A 103 -16.36 -10.33 -7.39
C LEU A 103 -15.33 -9.23 -7.13
N SER A 104 -15.70 -8.28 -6.27
CA SER A 104 -14.74 -7.37 -5.68
C SER A 104 -13.84 -8.14 -4.71
N PRO A 105 -12.54 -7.80 -4.59
CA PRO A 105 -11.64 -8.38 -3.61
C PRO A 105 -12.21 -8.48 -2.18
N HIS A 106 -12.96 -7.49 -1.70
CA HIS A 106 -13.60 -7.57 -0.39
C HIS A 106 -14.72 -8.62 -0.27
N HIS A 107 -15.16 -9.26 -1.35
CA HIS A 107 -16.14 -10.35 -1.35
C HIS A 107 -15.52 -11.73 -1.63
N PHE A 108 -14.24 -11.81 -1.97
CA PHE A 108 -13.59 -13.09 -2.23
C PHE A 108 -13.48 -13.96 -0.97
N LYS A 109 -13.69 -15.26 -1.14
CA LYS A 109 -13.32 -16.29 -0.16
C LYS A 109 -11.80 -16.43 -0.10
N GLU A 110 -11.30 -17.15 0.91
CA GLU A 110 -9.86 -17.22 1.20
C GLU A 110 -9.02 -17.73 0.00
N ASN A 111 -9.44 -18.81 -0.66
CA ASN A 111 -8.75 -19.34 -1.85
C ASN A 111 -8.80 -18.36 -3.04
N GLN A 112 -9.92 -17.67 -3.22
CA GLN A 112 -10.11 -16.68 -4.29
C GLN A 112 -9.23 -15.44 -4.07
N LEU A 113 -9.05 -15.00 -2.81
CA LEU A 113 -8.14 -13.91 -2.45
C LEU A 113 -6.69 -14.22 -2.82
N SER A 114 -6.22 -15.44 -2.53
CA SER A 114 -4.88 -15.89 -2.92
C SER A 114 -4.67 -15.81 -4.43
N GLY A 115 -5.61 -16.37 -5.21
CA GLY A 115 -5.52 -16.33 -6.68
C GLY A 115 -5.60 -14.90 -7.22
N ALA A 116 -6.44 -14.04 -6.66
CA ALA A 116 -6.51 -12.64 -7.05
C ALA A 116 -5.19 -11.90 -6.76
N LEU A 117 -4.56 -12.17 -5.60
CA LEU A 117 -3.26 -11.61 -5.24
C LEU A 117 -2.15 -12.02 -6.22
N GLU A 118 -2.16 -13.28 -6.66
CA GLU A 118 -1.21 -13.78 -7.65
C GLU A 118 -1.40 -13.08 -9.00
N ARG A 119 -2.66 -12.95 -9.47
CA ARG A 119 -2.98 -12.25 -10.73
C ARG A 119 -2.57 -10.77 -10.72
N VAL A 120 -2.78 -10.05 -9.61
CA VAL A 120 -2.32 -8.64 -9.52
C VAL A 120 -0.80 -8.52 -9.53
N ARG A 121 -0.09 -9.45 -8.88
CA ARG A 121 1.38 -9.50 -8.82
C ARG A 121 2.00 -9.82 -10.17
N GLU A 122 1.38 -10.72 -10.93
CA GLU A 122 1.76 -11.08 -12.30
C GLU A 122 1.63 -9.87 -13.23
N LYS A 123 0.49 -9.17 -13.18
CA LYS A 123 0.20 -8.05 -14.09
C LYS A 123 0.76 -6.70 -13.62
N ASN A 124 1.34 -6.62 -12.42
CA ASN A 124 1.77 -5.36 -11.81
C ASN A 124 0.65 -4.30 -11.78
N PHE A 125 -0.59 -4.77 -11.63
CA PHE A 125 -1.81 -3.97 -11.69
C PHE A 125 -2.68 -4.30 -10.49
N ALA A 126 -2.96 -3.32 -9.65
CA ALA A 126 -3.72 -3.51 -8.42
C ALA A 126 -4.55 -2.27 -8.09
N ASN A 127 -5.83 -2.47 -7.77
CA ASN A 127 -6.70 -1.43 -7.24
C ASN A 127 -6.38 -1.13 -5.75
N CYS A 128 -7.13 -0.22 -5.15
CA CYS A 128 -6.93 0.19 -3.76
C CYS A 128 -7.08 -0.98 -2.77
N GLU A 129 -8.04 -1.89 -2.99
CA GLU A 129 -8.24 -3.07 -2.13
C GLU A 129 -7.01 -3.99 -2.12
N MET A 130 -6.49 -4.32 -3.30
CA MET A 130 -5.35 -5.22 -3.42
C MET A 130 -4.05 -4.57 -2.97
N GLN A 131 -3.87 -3.26 -3.16
CA GLN A 131 -2.72 -2.53 -2.61
C GLN A 131 -2.81 -2.37 -1.08
N ALA A 132 -4.01 -2.24 -0.52
CA ALA A 132 -4.22 -2.28 0.93
C ALA A 132 -3.87 -3.68 1.47
N LEU A 133 -4.35 -4.76 0.84
CA LEU A 133 -3.99 -6.13 1.21
C LEU A 133 -2.47 -6.35 1.13
N GLU A 134 -1.81 -5.90 0.06
CA GLU A 134 -0.36 -5.99 -0.07
C GLU A 134 0.35 -5.26 1.08
N GLY A 135 -0.10 -4.06 1.44
CA GLY A 135 0.41 -3.33 2.59
C GLY A 135 0.25 -4.14 3.88
N ALA A 136 -0.96 -4.67 4.11
CA ALA A 136 -1.29 -5.41 5.32
C ALA A 136 -0.40 -6.64 5.48
N ILE A 137 -0.16 -7.40 4.41
CA ILE A 137 0.71 -8.58 4.41
C ILE A 137 2.09 -8.22 4.98
N HIS A 138 2.71 -7.17 4.45
CA HIS A 138 4.08 -6.82 4.82
C HIS A 138 4.16 -6.17 6.20
N ILE A 139 3.21 -5.29 6.53
CA ILE A 139 3.12 -4.65 7.85
C ILE A 139 2.92 -5.71 8.94
N TYR A 140 2.05 -6.69 8.69
CA TYR A 140 1.79 -7.80 9.61
C TYR A 140 3.04 -8.66 9.83
N VAL A 141 3.79 -8.98 8.77
CA VAL A 141 5.04 -9.75 8.85
C VAL A 141 6.20 -8.97 9.47
N LEU A 142 6.23 -7.64 9.33
CA LEU A 142 7.14 -6.78 10.09
C LEU A 142 6.85 -6.84 11.60
N GLY A 143 5.64 -7.25 12.00
CA GLY A 143 5.25 -7.46 13.39
C GLY A 143 4.24 -6.46 13.92
N PHE A 144 3.75 -5.55 13.07
CA PHE A 144 2.69 -4.59 13.43
C PHE A 144 1.34 -5.25 13.16
N LYS A 145 0.83 -6.01 14.13
CA LYS A 145 -0.33 -6.89 13.95
C LYS A 145 -1.68 -6.22 14.25
N ASP A 146 -1.67 -5.14 15.03
CA ASP A 146 -2.85 -4.36 15.40
C ASP A 146 -3.21 -3.39 14.26
N LEU A 147 -3.77 -3.96 13.21
CA LEU A 147 -4.19 -3.25 12.00
C LEU A 147 -5.53 -3.77 11.48
N ALA A 148 -6.22 -2.93 10.73
CA ALA A 148 -7.41 -3.29 9.97
C ALA A 148 -7.32 -2.81 8.53
N ILE A 149 -7.74 -3.66 7.58
CA ILE A 149 -8.06 -3.22 6.22
C ILE A 149 -9.41 -2.51 6.27
N ILE A 150 -9.44 -1.25 5.88
CA ILE A 150 -10.65 -0.43 5.84
C ILE A 150 -11.16 -0.35 4.41
N SER A 151 -12.45 -0.63 4.23
CA SER A 151 -13.22 -0.27 3.04
C SER A 151 -14.07 0.94 3.37
N ASN A 152 -13.84 2.08 2.70
CA ASN A 152 -14.58 3.31 2.95
C ASN A 152 -15.48 3.65 1.77
N LYS A 153 -16.79 3.59 2.01
CA LYS A 153 -17.83 3.80 0.99
C LYS A 153 -17.93 5.26 0.55
N ALA A 154 -17.74 6.20 1.47
CA ALA A 154 -17.87 7.65 1.21
C ALA A 154 -16.83 8.21 0.22
N ILE A 155 -15.71 7.51 0.05
CA ILE A 155 -14.64 7.88 -0.89
C ILE A 155 -14.32 6.77 -1.91
N SER A 156 -15.01 5.62 -1.83
CA SER A 156 -14.78 4.43 -2.66
C SER A 156 -13.30 4.02 -2.67
N HIS A 157 -12.73 3.86 -1.47
CA HIS A 157 -11.30 3.62 -1.30
C HIS A 157 -10.99 2.67 -0.16
N ASN A 158 -9.87 1.96 -0.29
CA ASN A 158 -9.37 1.03 0.72
C ASN A 158 -7.96 1.42 1.15
N TYR A 159 -7.74 1.35 2.45
CA TYR A 159 -6.48 1.69 3.11
C TYR A 159 -6.35 0.88 4.40
N LEU A 160 -5.21 1.00 5.08
CA LEU A 160 -5.01 0.36 6.36
C LEU A 160 -5.15 1.36 7.49
N LEU A 161 -5.82 0.94 8.55
CA LEU A 161 -5.77 1.59 9.85
C LEU A 161 -4.78 0.81 10.72
N LEU A 162 -3.78 1.49 11.26
CA LEU A 162 -3.01 1.02 12.40
C LEU A 162 -3.70 1.54 13.65
N GLU A 163 -3.99 0.65 14.59
CA GLU A 163 -4.68 1.00 15.83
C GLU A 163 -3.87 2.00 16.68
N PRO A 164 -4.51 2.70 17.63
CA PRO A 164 -3.83 3.60 18.56
C PRO A 164 -2.64 2.95 19.27
N THR A 165 -1.49 3.62 19.21
CA THR A 165 -0.23 3.17 19.81
C THR A 165 0.48 4.32 20.50
N ASN A 166 1.53 4.00 21.26
CA ASN A 166 2.40 4.97 21.91
C ASN A 166 3.00 6.02 20.97
N ILE A 167 3.18 5.72 19.68
CA ILE A 167 3.69 6.70 18.69
C ILE A 167 2.58 7.37 17.85
N TRP A 168 1.39 6.75 17.79
CA TRP A 168 0.20 7.26 17.12
C TRP A 168 -1.02 7.16 18.03
N PRO A 169 -1.25 8.15 18.93
CA PRO A 169 -2.30 8.04 19.93
C PRO A 169 -3.72 8.00 19.39
N LYS A 170 -3.93 8.41 18.13
CA LYS A 170 -5.21 8.36 17.42
C LYS A 170 -5.25 7.29 16.32
N GLY A 171 -4.23 6.43 16.27
CA GLY A 171 -3.98 5.54 15.15
C GLY A 171 -3.33 6.24 13.95
N ALA A 172 -3.04 5.48 12.92
CA ALA A 172 -2.45 5.96 11.68
C ALA A 172 -3.08 5.30 10.45
N VAL A 173 -3.17 6.05 9.36
CA VAL A 173 -3.57 5.52 8.05
C VAL A 173 -2.34 5.18 7.26
N PHE A 174 -2.30 4.00 6.67
CA PHE A 174 -1.35 3.64 5.63
C PHE A 174 -2.08 3.49 4.29
N ASP A 175 -1.62 4.24 3.29
CA ASP A 175 -2.19 4.27 1.95
C ASP A 175 -1.10 4.35 0.87
N SER A 176 -0.78 3.19 0.31
CA SER A 176 0.18 3.01 -0.78
C SER A 176 -0.40 3.36 -2.16
N TRP A 177 -1.72 3.30 -2.31
CA TRP A 177 -2.36 3.50 -3.59
C TRP A 177 -2.37 4.98 -3.99
N THR A 178 -2.73 5.86 -3.05
CA THR A 178 -2.68 7.33 -3.26
C THR A 178 -1.24 7.87 -3.27
N GLY A 179 -0.30 7.10 -2.72
CA GLY A 179 1.09 7.48 -2.54
C GLY A 179 1.31 8.42 -1.35
N TYR A 180 0.37 8.50 -0.40
CA TYR A 180 0.56 9.25 0.85
C TYR A 180 1.40 8.51 1.88
N GLY A 181 1.52 7.19 1.78
CA GLY A 181 2.24 6.38 2.75
C GLY A 181 1.53 6.37 4.09
N VAL A 182 2.27 6.47 5.19
CA VAL A 182 1.70 6.54 6.53
C VAL A 182 1.45 7.98 6.98
N ARG A 183 0.30 8.20 7.61
CA ARG A 183 -0.13 9.49 8.16
C ARG A 183 -0.85 9.28 9.50
N ASP A 184 -0.57 10.13 10.48
CA ASP A 184 -1.35 10.19 11.71
C ASP A 184 -2.83 10.40 11.40
N LEU A 185 -3.72 9.65 12.06
CA LEU A 185 -5.17 9.85 11.95
C LEU A 185 -5.63 11.03 12.83
N ASN A 186 -5.06 12.20 12.57
CA ASN A 186 -5.49 13.46 13.18
C ASN A 186 -6.81 13.96 12.56
N PHE A 187 -7.36 15.07 13.09
CA PHE A 187 -8.63 15.62 12.62
C PHE A 187 -8.66 15.88 11.11
N TYR A 188 -7.57 16.43 10.56
CA TYR A 188 -7.45 16.68 9.13
C TYR A 188 -7.54 15.39 8.31
N GLN A 189 -6.75 14.36 8.67
CA GLN A 189 -6.75 13.09 7.94
C GLN A 189 -8.09 12.35 8.12
N ARG A 190 -8.68 12.39 9.32
CA ARG A 190 -10.01 11.81 9.57
C ARG A 190 -11.07 12.40 8.65
N ASN A 191 -11.10 13.73 8.49
CA ASN A 191 -12.04 14.39 7.58
C ASN A 191 -11.74 14.07 6.12
N ARG A 192 -10.46 14.10 5.72
CA ARG A 192 -10.01 13.82 4.36
C ARG A 192 -10.38 12.41 3.90
N TYR A 193 -10.20 11.41 4.76
CA TYR A 193 -10.59 10.04 4.48
C TYR A 193 -12.07 9.76 4.78
N LYS A 194 -12.83 10.75 5.27
CA LYS A 194 -14.20 10.58 5.79
C LYS A 194 -14.27 9.35 6.72
N HIS A 195 -13.32 9.25 7.64
CA HIS A 195 -13.17 8.11 8.55
C HIS A 195 -14.18 8.23 9.69
N TYR A 196 -15.43 7.89 9.38
CA TYR A 196 -16.58 7.84 10.27
C TYR A 196 -17.14 6.43 10.29
N SER A 197 -17.59 5.95 11.46
CA SER A 197 -18.08 4.58 11.67
C SER A 197 -19.11 4.14 10.62
N LYS A 198 -20.05 5.03 10.27
CA LYS A 198 -21.09 4.76 9.26
C LYS A 198 -20.56 4.52 7.83
N GLU A 199 -19.36 5.02 7.52
CA GLU A 199 -18.77 4.97 6.17
C GLU A 199 -17.74 3.85 6.01
N ILE A 200 -17.26 3.29 7.12
CA ILE A 200 -16.19 2.31 7.15
C ILE A 200 -16.74 0.90 7.37
N GLN A 201 -16.13 -0.05 6.68
CA GLN A 201 -16.35 -1.48 6.87
C GLN A 201 -14.99 -2.16 6.93
N ILE A 202 -14.85 -3.14 7.83
CA ILE A 202 -13.68 -4.02 7.87
C ILE A 202 -14.03 -5.30 7.10
N PRO A 203 -13.40 -5.58 5.94
CA PRO A 203 -13.64 -6.83 5.22
C PRO A 203 -13.07 -8.02 6.00
N GLN A 204 -13.92 -8.67 6.80
CA GLN A 204 -13.48 -9.70 7.74
C GLN A 204 -12.83 -10.90 7.04
N ASN A 205 -13.28 -11.26 5.84
CA ASN A 205 -12.65 -12.26 4.97
C ASN A 205 -11.19 -11.92 4.66
N MET A 206 -10.87 -10.66 4.31
CA MET A 206 -9.50 -10.24 4.04
C MET A 206 -8.65 -10.26 5.31
N MET A 207 -9.23 -9.87 6.44
CA MET A 207 -8.54 -9.92 7.74
C MET A 207 -8.25 -11.36 8.19
N ASN A 208 -9.20 -12.28 8.01
CA ASN A 208 -9.03 -13.69 8.32
C ASN A 208 -7.97 -14.33 7.41
N TRP A 209 -8.05 -14.05 6.11
CA TRP A 209 -7.05 -14.50 5.15
C TRP A 209 -5.65 -14.00 5.51
N LEU A 210 -5.51 -12.72 5.86
CA LEU A 210 -4.25 -12.10 6.26
C LEU A 210 -3.60 -12.85 7.42
N LYS A 211 -4.34 -13.08 8.50
CA LYS A 211 -3.83 -13.76 9.71
C LYS A 211 -3.27 -15.16 9.40
N LYS A 212 -3.89 -15.88 8.47
CA LYS A 212 -3.47 -17.23 8.04
C LYS A 212 -2.31 -17.21 7.04
N ASN A 213 -2.26 -16.23 6.16
CA ASN A 213 -1.46 -16.30 4.93
C ASN A 213 -0.34 -15.26 4.82
N ALA A 214 -0.28 -14.23 5.68
CA ALA A 214 0.66 -13.12 5.54
C ALA A 214 2.13 -13.57 5.40
N TYR A 215 2.60 -14.49 6.25
CA TYR A 215 3.97 -14.99 6.21
C TYR A 215 4.30 -15.76 4.92
N LYS A 216 3.33 -16.49 4.37
CA LYS A 216 3.48 -17.22 3.11
C LYS A 216 3.58 -16.26 1.93
N TYR A 217 2.78 -15.20 1.93
CA TYR A 217 2.65 -14.30 0.78
C TYR A 217 3.53 -13.06 0.85
N ALA A 218 4.19 -12.76 1.97
CA ALA A 218 5.07 -11.61 2.08
C ALA A 218 6.31 -11.74 1.17
N ASN A 219 6.66 -10.64 0.53
CA ASN A 219 7.92 -10.54 -0.20
C ASN A 219 9.08 -10.46 0.79
N LYS A 220 9.77 -11.59 0.99
CA LYS A 220 10.88 -11.71 1.93
C LYS A 220 12.02 -10.72 1.65
N ALA A 221 12.27 -10.40 0.37
CA ALA A 221 13.28 -9.42 0.00
C ALA A 221 12.90 -8.01 0.46
N TRP A 222 11.62 -7.62 0.33
CA TRP A 222 11.15 -6.33 0.85
C TRP A 222 11.25 -6.26 2.38
N ILE A 223 10.82 -7.30 3.08
CA ILE A 223 10.93 -7.39 4.54
C ILE A 223 12.39 -7.25 4.97
N SER A 224 13.30 -7.97 4.32
CA SER A 224 14.74 -7.91 4.62
C SER A 224 15.33 -6.52 4.36
N GLN A 225 14.96 -5.87 3.24
CA GLN A 225 15.43 -4.53 2.91
C GLN A 225 14.91 -3.49 3.91
N ILE A 226 13.63 -3.55 4.28
CA ILE A 226 13.04 -2.66 5.28
C ILE A 226 13.73 -2.83 6.63
N ARG A 227 13.92 -4.07 7.09
CA ARG A 227 14.61 -4.37 8.36
C ARG A 227 16.04 -3.85 8.35
N LYS A 228 16.82 -4.16 7.32
CA LYS A 228 18.21 -3.69 7.21
C LYS A 228 18.31 -2.16 7.22
N LYS A 229 17.38 -1.48 6.53
CA LYS A 229 17.42 -0.02 6.36
C LYS A 229 16.91 0.74 7.57
N PHE A 230 15.84 0.26 8.22
CA PHE A 230 15.15 1.01 9.26
C PHE A 230 15.27 0.38 10.64
N PHE A 231 15.60 -0.90 10.78
CA PHE A 231 15.72 -1.61 12.05
C PHE A 231 17.04 -2.39 12.13
N PRO A 232 18.20 -1.71 11.93
CA PRO A 232 19.49 -2.39 11.95
C PRO A 232 19.77 -3.01 13.32
N GLY A 233 20.30 -4.23 13.34
CA GLY A 233 20.60 -4.96 14.58
C GLY A 233 19.37 -5.56 15.28
N GLU A 234 18.16 -5.33 14.79
CA GLU A 234 16.96 -6.02 15.27
C GLU A 234 16.85 -7.37 14.57
N GLY A 235 16.85 -8.46 15.34
CA GLY A 235 16.77 -9.84 14.84
C GLY A 235 15.50 -10.12 14.02
N PRO A 236 15.33 -11.35 13.50
CA PRO A 236 14.17 -11.72 12.67
C PRO A 236 12.82 -11.64 13.42
N GLU A 237 12.86 -11.49 14.74
CA GLU A 237 11.72 -11.28 15.64
C GLU A 237 10.75 -10.18 15.14
N PRO A 238 9.43 -10.34 15.35
CA PRO A 238 8.44 -9.32 15.02
C PRO A 238 8.70 -8.00 15.79
N LEU A 239 8.63 -6.86 15.11
CA LEU A 239 8.88 -5.52 15.67
C LEU A 239 7.74 -5.01 16.57
N LYS A 240 6.92 -5.91 17.12
CA LYS A 240 5.69 -5.62 17.89
C LYS A 240 5.91 -4.62 19.02
N ASN A 241 7.09 -4.63 19.63
CA ASN A 241 7.43 -3.76 20.77
C ASN A 241 7.59 -2.28 20.39
N LYS A 242 7.69 -1.95 19.09
CA LYS A 242 7.80 -0.56 18.60
C LYS A 242 6.45 0.15 18.58
N LEU A 243 5.36 -0.60 18.41
CA LEU A 243 3.98 -0.12 18.40
C LEU A 243 3.25 -0.69 19.61
N LYS A 244 3.50 -0.13 20.79
CA LYS A 244 2.79 -0.59 21.99
C LYS A 244 1.38 -0.04 21.95
N PRO A 245 0.34 -0.89 22.05
CA PRO A 245 -1.03 -0.41 22.19
C PRO A 245 -1.12 0.53 23.40
N LEU A 246 -1.83 1.64 23.25
CA LEU A 246 -2.26 2.44 24.41
C LEU A 246 -3.37 1.64 25.08
N GLY A 247 -3.07 0.96 26.19
CA GLY A 247 -4.00 0.02 26.82
C GLY A 247 -5.42 0.58 26.98
N GLY A 248 -6.44 -0.18 26.56
CA GLY A 248 -7.84 0.21 26.66
C GLY A 248 -8.84 -0.73 25.97
N LYS A 249 -9.03 -1.92 26.56
CA LYS A 249 -10.11 -2.93 26.39
C LYS A 249 -10.27 -3.68 25.05
N LYS A 250 -10.37 -5.01 25.22
CA LYS A 250 -11.04 -5.96 24.31
C LYS A 250 -12.52 -5.61 24.17
#